data_AF-A0A7C4YQR6-F1
#
_entry.id   AF-A0A7C4YQR6-F1
#
_cell.length_a   1.000
_cell.length_b   1.000
_cell.length_c   1.000
_cell.angle_alpha   90.00
_cell.angle_beta   90.00
_cell.angle_gamma   90.00
#
_symmetry.space_group_name_H-M   'P 1'
#
loop_
_entity.id
_entity.type
_entity.pdbx_description
1 polymer ?
#
loop_
_entity_poly.entity_id
_entity_poly.type
_entity_poly.pdbx_seq_one_letter_code
_entity_poly.pdbx_strand_id
1 'polypeptide(L)'
;MEKKEIEKIVKKKIMEDYPEFSDVKPSISEKILEISEGEFKKVKMKPVSPKKVWIAVFKKVFQRDDGSKMVKIVRATVSKDGEIIKITESH
;
A
#
# COMPACT_ATOMS: atom_id res chain seq x y z
N MET A 1 -8.71 -6.90 -12.95
CA MET A 1 -7.82 -5.75 -13.13
C MET A 1 -6.41 -6.22 -13.31
N GLU A 2 -5.73 -5.63 -14.27
CA GLU A 2 -4.30 -5.89 -14.48
C GLU A 2 -3.43 -5.02 -13.56
N LYS A 3 -2.22 -5.50 -13.25
CA LYS A 3 -1.23 -4.76 -12.45
C LYS A 3 -1.04 -3.31 -12.91
N LYS A 4 -1.09 -3.06 -14.22
CA LYS A 4 -0.94 -1.73 -14.84
C LYS A 4 -2.06 -0.76 -14.47
N GLU A 5 -3.29 -1.24 -14.29
CA GLU A 5 -4.42 -0.38 -13.91
C GLU A 5 -4.29 0.07 -12.45
N ILE A 6 -3.96 -0.89 -11.57
CA ILE A 6 -3.70 -0.63 -10.16
C ILE A 6 -2.55 0.38 -10.01
N GLU A 7 -1.48 0.22 -10.79
CA GLU A 7 -0.38 1.18 -10.80
C GLU A 7 -0.85 2.59 -11.10
N LYS A 8 -1.70 2.78 -12.12
CA LYS A 8 -2.21 4.11 -12.48
C LYS A 8 -3.07 4.71 -11.38
N ILE A 9 -4.00 3.94 -10.81
CA ILE A 9 -4.91 4.40 -9.75
C ILE A 9 -4.11 4.85 -8.53
N VAL A 10 -3.18 4.00 -8.08
CA VAL A 10 -2.35 4.25 -6.91
C VAL A 10 -1.41 5.42 -7.17
N LYS A 11 -0.73 5.44 -8.32
CA LYS A 11 0.20 6.51 -8.67
C LYS A 11 -0.51 7.87 -8.70
N LYS A 12 -1.71 7.93 -9.29
CA LYS A 12 -2.51 9.16 -9.31
C LYS A 12 -2.85 9.61 -7.88
N LYS A 13 -3.41 8.72 -7.06
CA LYS A 13 -3.78 9.07 -5.68
C LYS A 13 -2.58 9.49 -4.83
N ILE A 14 -1.46 8.78 -4.97
CA ILE A 14 -0.24 9.06 -4.21
C ILE A 14 0.44 10.32 -4.71
N MET A 15 0.36 10.67 -5.99
CA MET A 15 0.83 11.96 -6.48
C MET A 15 -0.02 13.13 -5.96
N GLU A 16 -1.34 12.92 -5.81
CA GLU A 16 -2.24 13.94 -5.24
C GLU A 16 -1.95 14.18 -3.75
N ASP A 17 -1.74 13.10 -2.98
CA ASP A 17 -1.54 13.17 -1.52
C ASP A 17 -0.06 13.43 -1.14
N TYR A 18 0.88 12.86 -1.92
CA TYR A 18 2.33 12.95 -1.74
C TYR A 18 3.05 13.24 -3.07
N PRO A 19 3.00 14.48 -3.57
CA PRO A 19 3.65 14.87 -4.84
C PRO A 19 5.16 14.60 -4.82
N GLU A 20 5.77 14.56 -3.64
CA GLU A 20 7.17 14.20 -3.44
C GLU A 20 7.52 12.78 -3.92
N PHE A 21 6.56 11.86 -4.09
CA PHE A 21 6.77 10.51 -4.62
C PHE A 21 6.51 10.38 -6.13
N SER A 22 6.25 11.49 -6.84
CA SER A 22 5.92 11.48 -8.28
C SER A 22 7.00 10.81 -9.16
N ASP A 23 8.27 10.96 -8.76
CA ASP A 23 9.43 10.36 -9.44
C ASP A 23 9.73 8.92 -9.00
N VAL A 24 9.08 8.44 -7.94
CA VAL A 24 9.32 7.10 -7.38
C VAL A 24 8.37 6.08 -7.99
N LYS A 25 8.94 4.99 -8.51
CA LYS A 25 8.14 3.86 -8.99
C LYS A 25 7.56 3.07 -7.81
N PRO A 26 6.24 2.86 -7.74
CA PRO A 26 5.67 1.96 -6.76
C PRO A 26 6.12 0.52 -7.03
N SER A 27 6.48 -0.19 -5.97
CA SER A 27 6.62 -1.63 -6.00
C SER A 27 5.26 -2.26 -5.74
N ILE A 28 4.66 -2.86 -6.78
CA ILE A 28 3.34 -3.49 -6.69
C ILE A 28 3.50 -5.00 -6.53
N SER A 29 2.98 -5.52 -5.42
CA SER A 29 2.90 -6.95 -5.13
C SER A 29 1.45 -7.38 -4.89
N GLU A 30 1.04 -8.49 -5.49
CA GLU A 30 -0.21 -9.16 -5.14
C GLU A 30 -0.02 -9.85 -3.78
N LYS A 31 -0.93 -9.59 -2.83
CA LYS A 31 -0.95 -10.26 -1.53
C LYS A 31 -2.35 -10.78 -1.26
N ILE A 32 -2.42 -12.02 -0.82
CA ILE A 32 -3.66 -12.60 -0.32
C ILE A 32 -3.72 -12.25 1.17
N LEU A 33 -4.70 -11.44 1.58
CA LEU A 33 -4.99 -11.23 2.99
C LEU A 33 -5.70 -12.48 3.51
N GLU A 34 -4.92 -13.49 3.87
CA GLU A 34 -5.37 -14.56 4.75
C GLU A 34 -5.30 -14.04 6.18
N ILE A 35 -6.45 -13.69 6.73
CA ILE A 35 -6.56 -13.45 8.17
C ILE A 35 -6.75 -14.83 8.80
N SER A 36 -5.79 -15.22 9.62
CA SER A 36 -5.72 -16.57 10.19
C SER A 36 -6.94 -16.84 11.08
N GLU A 37 -7.63 -17.97 10.87
CA GLU A 37 -8.88 -18.32 11.59
C GLU A 37 -8.73 -18.30 13.13
N GLY A 38 -7.50 -18.49 13.64
CA GLY A 38 -7.19 -18.44 15.07
C GLY A 38 -7.46 -17.07 15.72
N GLU A 39 -7.34 -15.97 14.99
CA GLU A 39 -7.67 -14.63 15.51
C GLU A 39 -9.20 -14.42 15.55
N PHE A 40 -9.95 -14.88 14.54
CA PHE A 40 -11.42 -14.80 14.51
C PHE A 40 -12.08 -15.54 15.66
N LYS A 41 -11.53 -16.70 16.04
CA LYS A 41 -12.06 -17.54 17.11
C LYS A 41 -11.99 -16.85 18.47
N LYS A 42 -10.99 -15.99 18.70
CA LYS A 42 -10.85 -15.21 19.95
C LYS A 42 -11.84 -14.05 20.05
N VAL A 43 -12.21 -13.44 18.92
CA VAL A 43 -13.12 -12.28 18.89
C VAL A 43 -14.58 -12.62 18.52
N LYS A 44 -14.93 -13.91 18.40
CA LYS A 44 -16.28 -14.38 17.98
C LYS A 44 -16.81 -13.70 16.70
N MET A 45 -15.92 -13.27 15.82
CA MET A 45 -16.28 -12.57 14.59
C MET A 45 -16.28 -13.57 13.43
N LYS A 46 -17.18 -13.41 12.46
CA LYS A 46 -17.23 -14.30 11.29
C LYS A 46 -15.91 -14.19 10.52
N PRO A 47 -15.29 -15.31 10.11
CA PRO A 47 -14.09 -15.26 9.28
C PRO A 47 -14.43 -14.52 7.99
N VAL A 48 -13.74 -13.40 7.74
CA VAL A 48 -13.82 -12.75 6.43
C VAL A 48 -13.02 -13.58 5.45
N SER A 49 -13.65 -13.93 4.32
CA SER A 49 -13.01 -14.68 3.25
C SER A 49 -11.70 -14.00 2.81
N PRO A 50 -10.67 -14.78 2.46
CA PRO A 50 -9.40 -14.24 2.01
C PRO A 50 -9.63 -13.33 0.81
N LYS A 51 -9.26 -12.05 0.96
CA LYS A 51 -9.38 -11.07 -0.13
C LYS A 51 -8.03 -10.92 -0.81
N LYS A 52 -8.03 -11.08 -2.14
CA LYS A 52 -6.89 -10.69 -2.97
C LYS A 52 -6.79 -9.18 -2.96
N VAL A 53 -5.64 -8.67 -2.53
CA VAL A 53 -5.32 -7.25 -2.54
C VAL A 53 -3.99 -7.01 -3.25
N TRP A 54 -3.84 -5.81 -3.76
CA TRP A 54 -2.60 -5.32 -4.34
C TRP A 54 -1.97 -4.34 -3.37
N ILE A 55 -0.70 -4.54 -3.06
CA ILE A 55 0.04 -3.65 -2.17
C ILE A 55 1.05 -2.89 -3.04
N ALA A 56 0.87 -1.59 -3.13
CA ALA A 56 1.79 -0.67 -3.77
C ALA A 56 2.65 0.02 -2.71
N VAL A 57 3.96 -0.18 -2.76
CA VAL A 57 4.92 0.40 -1.81
C VAL A 57 5.79 1.41 -2.55
N PHE A 58 5.72 2.66 -2.10
CA PHE A 58 6.58 3.75 -2.55
C PHE A 58 7.65 3.97 -1.50
N LYS A 59 8.91 3.90 -1.90
CA LYS A 59 10.05 4.14 -1.00
C LYS A 59 10.87 5.29 -1.57
N LYS A 60 10.96 6.39 -0.82
CA LYS A 60 11.79 7.53 -1.17
C LYS A 60 12.78 7.82 -0.06
N VAL A 61 14.02 8.02 -0.43
CA VAL A 61 15.07 8.46 0.49
C VAL A 61 15.23 9.96 0.30
N PHE A 62 14.96 10.73 1.35
CA PHE A 62 15.20 12.15 1.44
C PHE A 62 16.52 12.39 2.15
N GLN A 63 17.38 13.19 1.56
CA GLN A 63 18.57 13.68 2.22
C GLN A 63 18.23 15.02 2.85
N ARG A 64 18.38 15.15 4.17
CA ARG A 64 18.24 16.42 4.89
C ARG A 64 19.54 17.20 4.83
N ASP A 65 19.47 18.52 5.00
CA ASP A 65 20.63 19.43 5.03
C ASP A 65 21.72 19.02 6.02
N ASP A 66 21.35 18.35 7.11
CA ASP A 66 22.25 17.82 8.14
C ASP A 66 23.02 16.56 7.71
N GLY A 67 22.91 16.13 6.45
CA GLY A 67 23.53 14.90 5.93
C GLY A 67 22.80 13.61 6.31
N SER A 68 21.81 13.69 7.19
CA SER A 68 20.95 12.57 7.59
C SER A 68 19.99 12.12 6.47
N LYS A 69 19.88 10.81 6.27
CA LYS A 69 18.95 10.20 5.30
C LYS A 69 17.64 9.81 6.00
N MET A 70 16.53 10.39 5.58
CA MET A 70 15.20 10.04 6.02
C MET A 70 14.53 9.16 4.96
N VAL A 71 14.05 7.97 5.34
CA VAL A 71 13.37 7.07 4.41
C VAL A 71 11.89 7.16 4.64
N LYS A 72 11.16 7.80 3.72
CA LYS A 72 9.70 7.77 3.75
C LYS A 72 9.20 6.60 2.92
N ILE A 73 8.31 5.81 3.52
CA ILE A 73 7.67 4.67 2.89
C ILE A 73 6.16 4.89 2.92
N VAL A 74 5.54 4.94 1.76
CA VAL A 74 4.08 4.99 1.64
C VAL A 74 3.59 3.66 1.08
N ARG A 75 2.70 3.01 1.81
CA ARG A 75 2.06 1.75 1.42
C ARG A 75 0.60 2.01 1.14
N ALA A 76 0.16 1.69 -0.07
CA ALA A 76 -1.23 1.73 -0.47
C ALA A 76 -1.71 0.30 -0.74
N THR A 77 -2.74 -0.11 0.01
CA THR A 77 -3.43 -1.38 -0.16
C THR A 77 -4.67 -1.13 -1.01
N VAL A 78 -4.77 -1.86 -2.12
CA VAL A 78 -5.85 -1.74 -3.10
C VAL A 78 -6.60 -3.06 -3.20
N SER A 79 -7.92 -3.00 -3.28
CA SER A 79 -8.76 -4.14 -3.57
C SER A 79 -8.55 -4.66 -5.00
N LYS A 80 -9.02 -5.87 -5.27
CA LYS A 80 -9.14 -6.42 -6.62
C LYS A 80 -9.96 -5.51 -7.55
N ASP A 81 -10.91 -4.77 -6.98
CA ASP A 81 -11.81 -3.82 -7.65
C ASP A 81 -11.18 -2.44 -7.89
N GLY A 82 -9.89 -2.26 -7.58
CA GLY A 82 -9.18 -0.99 -7.80
C GLY A 82 -9.45 0.07 -6.73
N GLU A 83 -10.25 -0.24 -5.72
CA GLU A 83 -10.51 0.65 -4.59
C GLU A 83 -9.35 0.62 -3.60
N ILE A 84 -8.86 1.80 -3.19
CA ILE A 84 -7.81 1.92 -2.20
C ILE A 84 -8.42 1.68 -0.81
N ILE A 85 -8.13 0.52 -0.23
CA ILE A 85 -8.63 0.08 1.06
C ILE A 85 -7.95 0.85 2.19
N LYS A 86 -6.63 1.07 2.06
CA LYS A 86 -5.82 1.69 3.11
C LYS A 86 -4.57 2.33 2.54
N ILE A 87 -4.23 3.51 3.03
CA ILE A 87 -2.91 4.13 2.82
C ILE A 87 -2.24 4.19 4.18
N THR A 88 -0.94 3.91 4.23
CA THR A 88 -0.14 3.95 5.45
C THR A 88 1.21 4.54 5.12
N GLU A 89 1.54 5.64 5.77
CA GLU A 89 2.87 6.24 5.71
C GLU A 89 3.74 5.75 6.88
N SER A 90 5.04 5.71 6.67
CA SER A 90 6.04 5.46 7.70
C SER A 90 7.26 6.31 7.41
N HIS A 91 7.81 6.93 8.45
CA HIS A 91 8.90 7.91 8.39
C HIS A 91 10.00 7.62 9.42
#